data_AF-A0A6A3BNR4-F1
#
_entry.id   AF-A0A6A3BNR4-F1
#
_cell.length_a   1.000
_cell.length_b   1.000
_cell.length_c   1.000
_cell.angle_alpha   90.00
_cell.angle_beta   90.00
_cell.angle_gamma   90.00
#
_symmetry.space_group_name_H-M   'P 1'
#
loop_
_entity.id
_entity.type
_entity.pdbx_description
1 polymer ?
#
loop_
_entity_poly.entity_id
_entity_poly.type
_entity_poly.pdbx_seq_one_letter_code
_entity_poly.pdbx_strand_id
1 'polypeptide(L)'
;MSCGGQEPSVLPSRGPECAEVETICLQTGRRHYTGPSDLIGKVRVQPHDPPFHEDLPRLKSLNFCYTLEDVLFEEVKGKDRLTWSVHRPALVFGFSPFSSMNIVRSLCVYASICKHEGKPLMFPGNRQAWDGYWDASDADLIAEHQIWGRRTDTRRTKP
;
A
#
# COMPACT_ATOMS: atom_id res chain seq x y z
N MET A 1 30.51 -21.18 11.24
CA MET A 1 29.10 -21.04 11.63
C MET A 1 28.64 -19.67 11.16
N SER A 2 27.96 -19.62 10.00
CA SER A 2 27.44 -18.37 9.44
C SER A 2 25.92 -18.46 9.52
N CYS A 3 25.32 -17.70 10.44
CA CYS A 3 23.88 -17.45 10.43
C CYS A 3 23.60 -16.51 9.25
N GLY A 4 23.19 -17.07 8.12
CA GLY A 4 22.57 -16.30 7.05
C GLY A 4 21.23 -15.76 7.58
N GLY A 5 21.12 -14.44 7.65
CA GLY A 5 19.89 -13.76 8.05
C GLY A 5 18.76 -14.12 7.09
N GLN A 6 17.82 -14.92 7.58
CA GLN A 6 16.55 -15.17 6.92
C GLN A 6 15.68 -13.93 7.14
N GLU A 7 15.44 -13.16 6.09
CA GLU A 7 14.36 -12.17 6.10
C GLU A 7 13.04 -12.91 6.43
N PRO A 8 12.19 -12.37 7.31
CA PRO A 8 10.98 -13.07 7.71
C PRO A 8 10.00 -13.15 6.52
N SER A 9 9.94 -14.31 5.88
CA SER A 9 8.94 -14.64 4.86
C SER A 9 7.62 -14.94 5.56
N VAL A 10 6.65 -14.03 5.40
CA VAL A 10 5.27 -14.18 5.92
C VAL A 10 4.39 -14.98 4.95
N LEU A 11 4.87 -15.24 3.73
CA LEU A 11 4.27 -16.29 2.90
C LEU A 11 4.34 -17.60 3.67
N PRO A 12 3.24 -18.35 3.76
CA PRO A 12 3.09 -19.41 4.74
C PRO A 12 4.22 -20.43 4.62
N SER A 13 5.18 -20.37 5.56
CA SER A 13 5.93 -21.53 5.98
C SER A 13 4.88 -22.46 6.59
N ARG A 14 4.35 -23.36 5.75
CA ARG A 14 3.25 -24.26 6.08
C ARG A 14 3.63 -25.15 7.27
N GLY A 15 3.36 -24.68 8.47
CA GLY A 15 3.24 -25.51 9.66
C GLY A 15 1.91 -26.27 9.61
N PRO A 16 1.85 -27.50 10.16
CA PRO A 16 0.69 -28.39 10.07
C PRO A 16 -0.58 -27.92 10.79
N GLU A 17 -0.55 -26.78 11.49
CA GLU A 17 -1.64 -26.30 12.35
C GLU A 17 -2.51 -25.18 11.74
N CYS A 18 -2.13 -24.60 10.60
CA CYS A 18 -2.93 -23.53 10.00
C CYS A 18 -4.08 -24.15 9.18
N ALA A 19 -5.33 -23.88 9.59
CA ALA A 19 -6.52 -24.17 8.79
C ALA A 19 -6.30 -23.73 7.34
N GLU A 20 -6.81 -24.50 6.36
CA GLU A 20 -6.52 -24.27 4.93
C GLU A 20 -6.71 -22.80 4.56
N VAL A 21 -5.62 -22.10 4.23
CA VAL A 21 -5.67 -20.70 3.81
C VAL A 21 -6.37 -20.65 2.45
N GLU A 22 -7.53 -20.00 2.40
CA GLU A 22 -8.36 -19.91 1.19
C GLU A 22 -7.99 -18.70 0.33
N THR A 23 -7.52 -17.60 0.94
CA THR A 23 -7.27 -16.33 0.24
C THR A 23 -6.10 -15.55 0.84
N ILE A 24 -5.26 -14.96 -0.02
CA ILE A 24 -4.21 -14.01 0.37
C ILE A 24 -4.62 -12.59 -0.06
N CYS A 25 -4.72 -11.66 0.90
CA CYS A 25 -4.94 -10.25 0.63
C CYS A 25 -3.61 -9.48 0.73
N LEU A 26 -3.17 -8.87 -0.37
CA LEU A 26 -1.94 -8.09 -0.43
C LEU A 26 -2.26 -6.60 -0.50
N GLN A 27 -1.81 -5.81 0.47
CA GLN A 27 -1.91 -4.35 0.42
C GLN A 27 -0.60 -3.74 -0.11
N THR A 28 -0.69 -3.02 -1.23
CA THR A 28 0.43 -2.22 -1.77
C THR A 28 0.11 -0.73 -1.65
N GLY A 29 -0.25 -0.06 -2.75
CA GLY A 29 -0.66 1.34 -2.74
C GLY A 29 -0.51 2.05 -4.08
N ARG A 30 -0.92 3.33 -4.11
CA ARG A 30 -0.80 4.22 -5.28
C ARG A 30 0.61 4.33 -5.86
N ARG A 31 1.65 4.01 -5.09
CA ARG A 31 3.03 3.92 -5.58
C ARG A 31 3.22 2.94 -6.74
N HIS A 32 2.26 2.05 -6.97
CA HIS A 32 2.21 1.24 -8.18
C HIS A 32 2.23 2.09 -9.47
N TYR A 33 1.57 3.26 -9.47
CA TYR A 33 1.38 4.12 -10.64
C TYR A 33 2.31 5.33 -10.69
N THR A 34 2.80 5.77 -9.52
CA THR A 34 3.67 6.96 -9.40
C THR A 34 5.15 6.62 -9.25
N GLY A 35 5.46 5.35 -8.95
CA GLY A 35 6.82 4.90 -8.65
C GLY A 35 7.24 5.15 -7.19
N PRO A 36 8.48 4.73 -6.84
CA PRO A 36 9.07 4.91 -5.51
C PRO A 36 9.24 6.39 -5.15
N SER A 37 9.10 6.71 -3.86
CA SER A 37 9.22 8.08 -3.35
C SER A 37 10.55 8.76 -3.72
N ASP A 38 11.66 8.00 -3.75
CA ASP A 38 12.99 8.52 -4.10
C ASP A 38 13.15 8.86 -5.59
N LEU A 39 12.20 8.45 -6.42
CA LEU A 39 12.21 8.66 -7.87
C LEU A 39 11.17 9.70 -8.33
N ILE A 40 10.28 10.16 -7.45
CA ILE A 40 9.28 11.18 -7.77
C ILE A 40 10.00 12.48 -8.20
N GLY A 41 9.69 12.96 -9.41
CA GLY A 41 10.29 14.17 -10.00
C GLY A 41 11.67 13.98 -10.64
N LYS A 42 12.24 12.76 -10.64
CA LYS A 42 13.47 12.46 -11.38
C LYS A 42 13.13 12.01 -12.81
N VAL A 43 13.81 12.60 -13.81
CA VAL A 43 13.56 12.44 -15.27
C VAL A 43 13.50 10.98 -15.76
N ARG A 44 14.07 10.03 -15.02
CA ARG A 44 14.21 8.63 -15.47
C ARG A 44 12.95 7.78 -15.34
N VAL A 45 11.97 8.17 -14.52
CA VAL A 45 10.71 7.42 -14.36
C VAL A 45 9.56 8.41 -14.40
N GLN A 46 8.79 8.38 -15.49
CA GLN A 46 7.58 9.19 -15.61
C GLN A 46 6.42 8.43 -14.93
N PRO A 47 5.73 9.05 -13.96
CA PRO A 47 4.45 8.54 -13.46
C PRO A 47 3.43 8.40 -14.59
N HIS A 48 2.43 7.55 -14.40
CA HIS A 48 1.24 7.59 -15.24
C HIS A 48 0.45 8.88 -15.02
N ASP A 49 -0.40 9.23 -15.99
CA ASP A 49 -1.36 10.32 -15.84
C ASP A 49 -2.59 9.85 -15.04
N PRO A 50 -3.05 10.62 -14.04
CA PRO A 50 -4.30 10.33 -13.34
C PRO A 50 -5.54 10.64 -14.22
N PRO A 51 -6.71 10.01 -13.96
CA PRO A 51 -6.98 9.06 -12.89
C PRO A 51 -6.40 7.66 -13.16
N PHE A 52 -5.79 7.09 -12.12
CA PHE A 52 -5.17 5.77 -12.20
C PHE A 52 -6.23 4.67 -12.24
N HIS A 53 -6.00 3.68 -13.10
CA HIS A 53 -6.81 2.47 -13.24
C HIS A 53 -5.91 1.23 -13.21
N GLU A 54 -6.44 0.10 -12.76
CA GLU A 54 -5.70 -1.13 -12.46
C GLU A 54 -5.03 -1.77 -13.67
N ASP A 55 -5.58 -1.54 -14.86
CA ASP A 55 -5.08 -2.06 -16.14
C ASP A 55 -3.86 -1.30 -16.69
N LEU A 56 -3.45 -0.21 -16.05
CA LEU A 56 -2.24 0.52 -16.45
C LEU A 56 -1.01 -0.39 -16.32
N PRO A 57 -0.08 -0.37 -17.30
CA PRO A 57 1.10 -1.22 -17.26
C PRO A 57 2.03 -0.80 -16.12
N ARG A 58 2.82 -1.74 -15.62
CA ARG A 58 3.88 -1.44 -14.63
C ARG A 58 4.85 -0.40 -15.20
N LEU A 59 5.32 0.51 -14.36
CA LEU A 59 6.39 1.45 -14.72
C LEU A 59 7.70 0.69 -14.95
N LYS A 60 8.53 1.18 -15.87
CA LYS A 60 9.89 0.65 -16.14
C LYS A 60 10.86 1.08 -15.03
N SER A 61 10.60 0.66 -13.80
CA SER A 61 11.36 1.01 -12.61
C SER A 61 11.33 -0.12 -11.58
N LEU A 62 12.36 -0.19 -10.73
CA LEU A 62 12.34 -1.06 -9.57
C LEU A 62 11.33 -0.52 -8.56
N ASN A 63 10.30 -1.32 -8.27
CA ASN A 63 9.25 -0.97 -7.32
C ASN A 63 8.93 -2.20 -6.47
N PHE A 64 9.06 -2.05 -5.17
CA PHE A 64 8.76 -3.11 -4.20
C PHE A 64 7.33 -3.66 -4.34
N CYS A 65 6.37 -2.85 -4.80
CA CYS A 65 5.01 -3.32 -5.06
C CYS A 65 4.98 -4.43 -6.12
N TYR A 66 5.81 -4.32 -7.16
CA TYR A 66 5.88 -5.31 -8.24
C TYR A 66 6.52 -6.60 -7.73
N THR A 67 7.60 -6.48 -6.94
CA THR A 67 8.24 -7.64 -6.31
C THR A 67 7.28 -8.41 -5.40
N LEU A 68 6.46 -7.71 -4.60
CA LEU A 68 5.45 -8.35 -3.77
C LEU A 68 4.36 -9.05 -4.59
N GLU A 69 3.88 -8.42 -5.67
CA GLU A 69 2.91 -9.03 -6.58
C GLU A 69 3.48 -10.28 -7.25
N ASP A 70 4.74 -10.24 -7.72
CA ASP A 70 5.38 -11.39 -8.38
C ASP A 70 5.56 -12.57 -7.42
N VAL A 71 5.98 -12.28 -6.18
CA VAL A 71 6.11 -13.27 -5.10
C VAL A 71 4.74 -13.87 -4.74
N LEU A 72 3.69 -13.05 -4.69
CA LEU A 72 2.32 -13.52 -4.49
C LEU A 72 1.86 -14.45 -5.63
N PHE A 73 2.09 -14.04 -6.88
CA PHE A 73 1.64 -14.79 -8.06
C PHE A 73 2.37 -16.13 -8.22
N GLU A 74 3.66 -16.19 -7.92
CA GLU A 74 4.39 -17.46 -7.89
C GLU A 74 3.94 -18.35 -6.73
N GLU A 75 3.61 -17.79 -5.56
CA GLU A 75 3.13 -18.58 -4.42
C GLU A 75 1.76 -19.22 -4.66
N VAL A 76 0.84 -18.54 -5.35
CA VAL A 76 -0.50 -19.07 -5.67
C VAL A 76 -0.52 -20.01 -6.88
N LYS A 77 0.55 -20.01 -7.68
CA LYS A 77 0.66 -20.80 -8.91
C LYS A 77 0.56 -22.30 -8.61
N GLY A 78 -0.35 -22.98 -9.30
CA GLY A 78 -0.59 -24.42 -9.12
C GLY A 78 -1.36 -24.79 -7.84
N LYS A 79 -1.89 -23.81 -7.10
CA LYS A 79 -2.75 -24.03 -5.92
C LYS A 79 -4.19 -23.64 -6.23
N ASP A 80 -4.96 -24.55 -6.82
CA ASP A 80 -6.31 -24.27 -7.35
C ASP A 80 -7.33 -23.76 -6.32
N ARG A 81 -7.09 -24.01 -5.02
CA ARG A 81 -7.97 -23.58 -3.92
C ARG A 81 -7.54 -22.25 -3.28
N LEU A 82 -6.37 -21.71 -3.66
CA LEU A 82 -5.82 -20.49 -3.08
C LEU A 82 -6.10 -19.30 -4.00
N THR A 83 -6.89 -18.35 -3.53
CA THR A 83 -7.20 -17.11 -4.25
C THR A 83 -6.37 -15.93 -3.71
N TRP A 84 -6.40 -14.81 -4.42
CA TRP A 84 -5.68 -13.61 -4.01
C TRP A 84 -6.40 -12.33 -4.43
N SER A 85 -6.10 -11.25 -3.72
CA SER A 85 -6.52 -9.88 -4.07
C SER A 85 -5.39 -8.90 -3.76
N VAL A 86 -5.25 -7.86 -4.59
CA VAL A 86 -4.29 -6.77 -4.39
C VAL A 86 -5.05 -5.47 -4.16
N HIS A 87 -4.78 -4.78 -3.04
CA HIS A 87 -5.44 -3.54 -2.66
C HIS A 87 -4.43 -2.39 -2.73
N ARG A 88 -4.75 -1.34 -3.51
CA ARG A 88 -3.85 -0.22 -3.81
C ARG A 88 -4.39 1.11 -3.22
N PRO A 89 -4.41 1.27 -1.89
CA PRO A 89 -4.92 2.50 -1.28
C PRO A 89 -4.10 3.74 -1.65
N ALA A 90 -4.76 4.89 -1.53
CA ALA A 90 -4.19 6.23 -1.62
C ALA A 90 -3.43 6.58 -0.33
N LEU A 91 -3.35 7.88 -0.02
CA LEU A 91 -2.93 8.34 1.30
C LEU A 91 -3.90 7.83 2.37
N VAL A 92 -3.40 7.07 3.35
CA VAL A 92 -4.26 6.44 4.36
C VAL A 92 -4.59 7.40 5.50
N PHE A 93 -5.87 7.56 5.79
CA PHE A 93 -6.37 8.21 7.00
C PHE A 93 -6.77 7.14 8.00
N GLY A 94 -6.16 7.17 9.19
CA GLY A 94 -6.45 6.18 10.21
C GLY A 94 -5.58 6.34 11.44
N PHE A 95 -5.80 5.44 12.41
CA PHE A 95 -5.15 5.49 13.70
C PHE A 95 -4.18 4.32 13.86
N SER A 96 -2.89 4.62 14.02
CA SER A 96 -1.89 3.66 14.48
C SER A 96 -0.69 4.41 15.07
N PRO A 97 -0.37 4.20 16.37
CA PRO A 97 0.78 4.82 17.00
C PRO A 97 2.12 4.20 16.58
N PHE A 98 2.10 3.11 15.82
CA PHE A 98 3.30 2.44 15.31
C PHE A 98 3.46 2.57 13.80
N SER A 99 2.49 3.16 13.10
CA SER A 99 2.60 3.37 11.66
C SER A 99 3.72 4.36 11.34
N SER A 100 4.66 3.90 10.50
CA SER A 100 5.74 4.74 9.95
C SER A 100 5.24 5.78 8.96
N MET A 101 4.04 5.62 8.39
CA MET A 101 3.43 6.55 7.44
C MET A 101 2.01 6.88 7.91
N ASN A 102 1.86 7.90 8.76
CA ASN A 102 0.56 8.37 9.25
C ASN A 102 0.47 9.90 9.18
N ILE A 103 -0.22 10.41 8.16
CA ILE A 103 -0.40 11.85 7.95
C ILE A 103 -1.31 12.48 9.01
N VAL A 104 -2.39 11.80 9.40
CA VAL A 104 -3.36 12.31 10.38
C VAL A 104 -2.66 12.53 11.72
N ARG A 105 -1.90 11.54 12.19
CA ARG A 105 -1.11 11.65 13.41
C ARG A 105 -0.10 12.80 13.34
N SER A 106 0.66 12.89 12.25
CA SER A 106 1.67 13.95 12.09
C SER A 106 1.03 15.35 12.14
N LEU A 107 -0.12 15.53 11.48
CA LEU A 107 -0.87 16.79 11.52
C LEU A 107 -1.46 17.07 12.91
N CYS A 108 -2.00 16.07 13.60
CA CYS A 108 -2.50 16.23 14.98
C CYS A 108 -1.39 16.64 15.95
N VAL A 109 -0.20 16.03 15.84
CA VAL A 109 0.96 16.40 16.67
C VAL A 109 1.40 17.82 16.36
N TYR A 110 1.52 18.18 15.07
CA TYR A 110 1.88 19.53 14.64
C TYR A 110 0.88 20.58 15.17
N ALA A 111 -0.42 20.33 15.02
CA ALA A 111 -1.47 21.21 15.53
C ALA A 111 -1.46 21.35 17.06
N SER A 112 -1.15 20.26 17.76
CA SER A 112 -1.02 20.27 19.23
C SER A 112 0.16 21.13 19.69
N ILE A 113 1.29 21.07 18.98
CA ILE A 113 2.46 21.93 19.24
C ILE A 113 2.11 23.40 18.97
N CYS A 114 1.52 23.72 17.81
CA CYS A 114 1.09 25.09 17.50
C CYS A 114 0.16 25.66 18.58
N LYS A 115 -0.82 24.86 19.02
CA LYS A 115 -1.73 25.25 20.10
C LYS A 115 -1.01 25.49 21.42
N HIS A 116 -0.08 24.60 21.80
CA HIS A 116 0.68 24.72 23.04
C HIS A 116 1.58 25.97 23.05
N GLU A 117 2.20 26.28 21.91
CA GLU A 117 3.10 27.44 21.76
C GLU A 117 2.36 28.76 21.44
N GLY A 118 1.03 28.74 21.31
CA GLY A 118 0.25 29.92 20.94
C GLY A 118 0.53 30.41 19.51
N LYS A 119 1.02 29.55 18.63
CA LYS A 119 1.37 29.86 17.23
C LYS A 119 0.21 29.53 16.28
N PRO A 120 0.08 30.25 15.15
CA PRO A 120 -0.90 29.89 14.13
C PRO A 120 -0.58 28.52 13.50
N LEU A 121 -1.63 27.82 13.06
CA LEU A 121 -1.50 26.59 12.31
C LEU A 121 -1.18 26.91 10.84
N MET A 122 0.12 26.95 10.51
CA MET A 122 0.59 27.26 9.15
C MET A 122 0.64 26.00 8.30
N PHE A 123 0.20 26.07 7.04
CA PHE A 123 0.28 24.92 6.14
C PHE A 123 1.74 24.63 5.74
N PRO A 124 2.30 23.44 6.05
CA PRO A 124 3.72 23.14 5.81
C PRO A 124 4.00 22.57 4.41
N GLY A 125 3.20 22.97 3.41
CA GLY A 125 3.25 22.42 2.04
C GLY A 125 3.44 23.49 0.97
N ASN A 126 3.34 23.07 -0.29
CA ASN A 126 3.42 23.97 -1.44
C ASN A 126 2.04 24.33 -1.98
N ARG A 127 1.99 25.30 -2.89
CA ARG A 127 0.72 25.79 -3.47
C ARG A 127 -0.06 24.71 -4.22
N GLN A 128 0.61 23.78 -4.91
CA GLN A 128 -0.06 22.68 -5.60
C GLN A 128 -0.74 21.73 -4.62
N ALA A 129 -0.12 21.47 -3.48
CA ALA A 129 -0.73 20.68 -2.41
C ALA A 129 -1.92 21.38 -1.75
N TRP A 130 -1.88 22.71 -1.66
CA TRP A 130 -2.95 23.52 -1.05
C TRP A 130 -4.16 23.72 -1.99
N ASP A 131 -3.92 24.14 -3.22
CA ASP A 131 -4.96 24.50 -4.20
C ASP A 131 -5.43 23.28 -5.04
N GLY A 132 -4.69 22.16 -4.99
CA GLY A 132 -4.93 20.98 -5.81
C GLY A 132 -5.99 20.03 -5.26
N TYR A 133 -6.46 19.14 -6.13
CA TYR A 133 -7.36 18.06 -5.75
C TYR A 133 -6.58 16.85 -5.24
N TRP A 134 -6.99 16.36 -4.08
CA TRP A 134 -6.41 15.19 -3.42
C TRP A 134 -7.51 14.28 -2.91
N ASP A 135 -7.21 12.99 -2.90
CA ASP A 135 -8.05 11.95 -2.33
C ASP A 135 -7.26 11.17 -1.26
N ALA A 136 -8.01 10.48 -0.41
CA ALA A 136 -7.49 9.68 0.68
C ALA A 136 -8.27 8.37 0.77
N SER A 137 -7.68 7.38 1.43
CA SER A 137 -8.31 6.11 1.73
C SER A 137 -8.45 5.96 3.23
N ASP A 138 -9.68 5.80 3.71
CA ASP A 138 -9.96 5.54 5.11
C ASP A 138 -9.50 4.12 5.50
N ALA A 139 -8.87 3.98 6.67
CA ALA A 139 -8.33 2.71 7.12
C ALA A 139 -9.39 1.64 7.36
N ASP A 140 -10.57 2.02 7.87
CA ASP A 140 -11.68 1.09 8.08
C ASP A 140 -12.27 0.68 6.73
N LEU A 141 -12.41 1.62 5.79
CA LEU A 141 -12.85 1.31 4.43
C LEU A 141 -11.87 0.38 3.69
N ILE A 142 -10.55 0.54 3.91
CA ILE A 142 -9.54 -0.38 3.36
C ILE A 142 -9.75 -1.78 3.94
N ALA A 143 -9.97 -1.90 5.25
CA ALA A 143 -10.22 -3.18 5.90
C ALA A 143 -11.51 -3.83 5.37
N GLU A 144 -12.59 -3.06 5.23
CA GLU A 144 -13.84 -3.52 4.62
C GLU A 144 -13.63 -4.00 3.18
N HIS A 145 -12.84 -3.27 2.39
CA HIS A 145 -12.53 -3.63 1.01
C HIS A 145 -11.72 -4.94 0.93
N GLN A 146 -10.80 -5.19 1.88
CA GLN A 146 -10.09 -6.47 1.99
C GLN A 146 -11.03 -7.62 2.38
N ILE A 147 -11.92 -7.40 3.35
CA ILE A 147 -12.93 -8.39 3.75
C ILE A 147 -13.87 -8.71 2.58
N TRP A 148 -14.27 -7.68 1.82
CA TRP A 148 -15.10 -7.84 0.63
C TRP A 148 -14.37 -8.65 -0.45
N GLY A 149 -13.12 -8.30 -0.77
CA GLY A 149 -12.32 -9.02 -1.77
C GLY A 149 -12.08 -10.49 -1.43
N ARG A 150 -12.05 -10.84 -0.14
CA ARG A 150 -12.04 -12.25 0.31
C ARG A 150 -13.36 -12.98 0.04
N ARG A 151 -14.50 -12.31 0.21
CA ARG A 151 -15.85 -12.93 0.15
C ARG A 151 -16.38 -13.08 -1.27
N THR A 152 -15.95 -12.22 -2.18
CA THR A 152 -16.38 -12.26 -3.58
C THR A 152 -15.65 -13.37 -4.33
N ASP A 153 -16.40 -14.35 -4.83
CA ASP A 153 -15.96 -15.35 -5.81
C ASP A 153 -15.71 -14.72 -7.20
N THR A 154 -15.14 -13.51 -7.25
CA THR A 154 -14.59 -12.93 -8.47
C THR A 154 -13.26 -13.62 -8.73
N ARG A 155 -13.37 -14.85 -9.23
CA ARG A 155 -12.26 -15.68 -9.69
C ARG A 155 -11.49 -14.90 -10.76
N ARG A 156 -10.24 -14.59 -10.45
CA ARG A 156 -9.21 -14.09 -11.38
C ARG A 156 -9.44 -12.67 -11.90
N THR A 157 -8.74 -11.71 -11.30
CA THR A 157 -8.14 -10.62 -12.10
C THR A 157 -6.75 -11.06 -12.53
N LYS A 158 -6.45 -10.89 -13.81
CA LYS A 158 -5.42 -11.57 -14.62
C LYS A 158 -3.98 -11.60 -14.04
N PRO A 159 -3.14 -12.56 -14.51
CA PRO A 159 -1.69 -12.54 -14.29
C PRO A 159 -1.00 -11.39 -15.03
#